data_AF-A0A651I5Y0-F1
#
_entry.id   AF-A0A651I5Y0-F1
#
_cell.length_a   1.000
_cell.length_b   1.000
_cell.length_c   1.000
_cell.angle_alpha   90.00
_cell.angle_beta   90.00
_cell.angle_gamma   90.00
#
_symmetry.space_group_name_H-M   'P 1'
#
loop_
_entity.id
_entity.type
_entity.pdbx_description
1 polymer ?
#
loop_
_entity_poly.entity_id
_entity_poly.type
_entity_poly.pdbx_seq_one_letter_code
_entity_poly.pdbx_strand_id
1 'polypeptide(L)'
;MTPIAPHITAFLQQRLPIDCCASHHTCESYAYAFKLLFAYASERLKVPPCALQLEQIDAPVVLGFLSHLETERGNGTNSRNIRLAAIKSFMHFMEYRVPSALEQIRCILAIPIKKADSRLVRHLTVDEMQAILDAPAPERRDGLRDRAMLHLCF
;
A
#
# COMPACT_ATOMS: atom_id res chain seq x y z
N MET A 1 -5.92 -23.75 14.68
CA MET A 1 -6.08 -22.31 14.39
C MET A 1 -4.70 -21.68 14.53
N THR A 2 -4.28 -20.92 13.53
CA THR A 2 -2.89 -20.52 13.32
C THR A 2 -2.70 -19.07 13.71
N PRO A 3 -1.92 -18.74 14.76
CA PRO A 3 -1.69 -17.35 15.15
C PRO A 3 -0.99 -16.56 14.04
N ILE A 4 -1.53 -15.40 13.65
CA ILE A 4 -0.97 -14.63 12.53
C ILE A 4 0.30 -13.84 12.90
N ALA A 5 0.44 -13.47 14.18
CA ALA A 5 1.51 -12.61 14.67
C ALA A 5 2.94 -13.10 14.32
N PRO A 6 3.36 -14.35 14.59
CA PRO A 6 4.72 -14.79 14.26
C PRO A 6 5.00 -14.74 12.75
N HIS A 7 4.00 -14.98 11.92
CA HIS A 7 4.13 -14.92 10.47
C HIS A 7 4.29 -13.50 9.97
N ILE A 8 3.55 -12.54 10.54
CA ILE A 8 3.68 -11.12 10.19
C ILE A 8 5.03 -10.57 10.63
N THR A 9 5.52 -10.94 11.81
CA THR A 9 6.86 -10.58 12.26
C THR A 9 7.91 -11.09 11.30
N ALA A 10 7.87 -12.38 10.94
CA ALA A 10 8.80 -12.96 9.97
C ALA A 10 8.68 -12.29 8.59
N PHE A 11 7.47 -11.92 8.16
CA PHE A 11 7.26 -11.26 6.88
C PHE A 11 7.89 -9.85 6.85
N LEU A 12 7.62 -9.03 7.86
CA LEU A 12 8.06 -7.63 7.90
C LEU A 12 9.54 -7.47 8.28
N GLN A 13 10.09 -8.36 9.10
CA GLN A 13 11.48 -8.25 9.59
C GLN A 13 12.49 -9.07 8.80
N GLN A 14 12.07 -10.17 8.18
CA GLN A 14 12.96 -11.06 7.42
C GLN A 14 12.61 -11.04 5.93
N ARG A 15 11.40 -11.46 5.56
CA ARG A 15 11.04 -11.69 4.15
C ARG A 15 11.20 -10.44 3.29
N LEU A 16 10.62 -9.32 3.72
CA LEU A 16 10.66 -8.09 2.94
C LEU A 16 12.08 -7.48 2.88
N PRO A 17 12.71 -7.10 4.01
CA PRO A 17 13.97 -6.37 3.96
C PRO A 17 15.17 -7.23 3.59
N ILE A 18 15.21 -8.51 3.99
CA ILE A 18 16.40 -9.36 3.81
C ILE A 18 16.21 -10.23 2.57
N ASP A 19 15.20 -11.09 2.55
CA ASP A 19 15.06 -12.10 1.48
C ASP A 19 14.67 -11.45 0.12
N CYS A 20 13.85 -10.40 0.14
CA CYS A 20 13.40 -9.69 -1.06
C CYS A 20 14.18 -8.39 -1.32
N CYS A 21 15.07 -7.98 -0.40
CA CYS A 21 15.77 -6.69 -0.44
C CYS A 21 14.84 -5.50 -0.75
N ALA A 22 13.62 -5.51 -0.21
CA ALA A 22 12.63 -4.47 -0.45
C ALA A 22 13.10 -3.12 0.11
N SER A 23 12.79 -2.03 -0.60
CA SER A 23 13.14 -0.69 -0.13
C SER A 23 12.44 -0.35 1.19
N HIS A 24 13.05 0.55 1.97
CA HIS A 24 12.46 1.02 3.22
C HIS A 24 11.02 1.52 3.04
N HIS A 25 10.75 2.28 1.98
CA HIS A 25 9.40 2.76 1.66
C HIS A 25 8.40 1.63 1.35
N THR A 26 8.85 0.53 0.73
CA THR A 26 8.00 -0.64 0.48
C THR A 26 7.65 -1.34 1.78
N CYS A 27 8.65 -1.56 2.65
CA CYS A 27 8.45 -2.15 3.98
C CYS A 27 7.46 -1.34 4.82
N GLU A 28 7.63 -0.01 4.88
CA GLU A 28 6.73 0.90 5.60
C GLU A 28 5.30 0.88 5.01
N SER A 29 5.19 0.91 3.67
CA SER A 29 3.88 0.84 3.00
C SER A 29 3.15 -0.47 3.31
N TYR A 30 3.86 -1.59 3.32
CA TYR A 30 3.29 -2.91 3.63
C TYR A 30 2.92 -3.02 5.11
N ALA A 31 3.79 -2.58 6.03
CA ALA A 31 3.49 -2.53 7.46
C ALA A 31 2.24 -1.68 7.74
N TYR A 32 2.11 -0.54 7.08
CA TYR A 32 0.94 0.32 7.19
C TYR A 32 -0.33 -0.35 6.63
N ALA A 33 -0.23 -1.09 5.52
CA ALA A 33 -1.35 -1.86 4.99
C ALA A 33 -1.86 -2.90 5.99
N PHE A 34 -0.96 -3.63 6.66
CA PHE A 34 -1.34 -4.62 7.69
C PHE A 34 -1.91 -3.98 8.95
N LYS A 35 -1.36 -2.84 9.40
CA LYS A 35 -1.94 -2.07 10.50
C LYS A 35 -3.41 -1.74 10.25
N LEU A 36 -3.74 -1.29 9.03
CA LEU A 36 -5.11 -0.96 8.65
C LEU A 36 -5.99 -2.20 8.54
N LEU A 37 -5.50 -3.28 7.93
CA LEU A 37 -6.24 -4.54 7.81
C LEU A 37 -6.59 -5.10 9.19
N PHE A 38 -5.64 -5.11 10.13
CA PHE A 38 -5.88 -5.66 11.46
C PHE A 38 -6.80 -4.80 12.31
N ALA A 39 -6.74 -3.48 12.18
CA ALA A 39 -7.72 -2.60 12.81
C ALA A 39 -9.13 -2.91 12.29
N TYR A 40 -9.31 -2.99 10.97
CA TYR A 40 -10.58 -3.34 10.34
C TYR A 40 -11.09 -4.73 10.76
N ALA A 41 -10.23 -5.75 10.72
CA ALA A 41 -10.58 -7.11 11.11
C ALA A 41 -10.95 -7.19 12.59
N SER A 42 -10.22 -6.48 13.45
CA SER A 42 -10.48 -6.42 14.88
C SER A 42 -11.84 -5.82 15.20
N GLU A 43 -12.19 -4.70 14.56
CA GLU A 43 -13.50 -4.06 14.72
C GLU A 43 -14.66 -4.96 14.26
N ARG A 44 -14.46 -5.70 13.16
CA ARG A 44 -15.48 -6.58 12.57
C ARG A 44 -15.66 -7.88 13.35
N LEU A 45 -14.56 -8.51 13.77
CA LEU A 45 -14.55 -9.82 14.44
C LEU A 45 -14.67 -9.70 15.97
N LYS A 46 -14.55 -8.49 16.53
CA LYS A 46 -14.54 -8.21 17.97
C LYS A 46 -13.44 -8.97 18.72
N VAL A 47 -12.28 -9.13 18.06
CA VAL A 47 -11.09 -9.80 18.58
C VAL A 47 -9.92 -8.82 18.51
N PRO A 48 -9.08 -8.67 19.55
CA PRO A 48 -7.95 -7.76 19.50
C PRO A 48 -6.92 -8.19 18.44
N PRO A 49 -6.17 -7.27 17.80
CA PRO A 49 -5.22 -7.61 16.73
C PRO A 49 -4.20 -8.70 17.09
N CYS A 50 -3.79 -8.77 18.36
CA CYS A 50 -2.83 -9.77 18.85
C CYS A 50 -3.39 -11.20 18.89
N ALA A 51 -4.72 -11.36 18.92
CA ALA A 51 -5.40 -12.65 18.96
C ALA A 51 -5.96 -13.08 17.59
N LEU A 52 -5.70 -12.29 16.54
CA LEU A 52 -6.11 -12.66 15.19
C LEU A 52 -5.39 -13.92 14.71
N GLN A 53 -6.14 -14.74 13.99
CA GLN A 53 -5.68 -15.99 13.42
C GLN A 53 -5.70 -15.89 11.90
N LEU A 54 -4.83 -16.65 11.24
CA LEU A 54 -4.73 -16.66 9.78
C LEU A 54 -6.07 -17.03 9.15
N GLU A 55 -6.77 -18.01 9.72
CA GLU A 55 -8.05 -18.50 9.19
C GLU A 55 -9.17 -17.46 9.23
N GLN A 56 -9.02 -16.40 10.03
CA GLN A 56 -9.98 -15.29 10.09
C GLN A 56 -9.75 -14.25 8.99
N ILE A 57 -8.60 -14.26 8.32
CA ILE A 57 -8.28 -13.33 7.23
C ILE A 57 -8.58 -14.02 5.90
N ASP A 58 -9.86 -14.15 5.57
CA ASP A 58 -10.35 -14.79 4.35
C ASP A 58 -10.64 -13.77 3.22
N ALA A 59 -11.04 -14.27 2.05
CA ALA A 59 -11.36 -13.41 0.92
C ALA A 59 -12.52 -12.43 1.22
N PRO A 60 -13.64 -12.83 1.87
CA PRO A 60 -14.68 -11.89 2.32
C PRO A 60 -14.19 -10.77 3.24
N VAL A 61 -13.29 -11.06 4.19
CA VAL A 61 -12.70 -10.03 5.07
C VAL A 61 -11.82 -9.09 4.26
N VAL A 62 -10.97 -9.61 3.37
CA VAL A 62 -10.12 -8.78 2.51
C VAL A 62 -10.96 -7.93 1.56
N LEU A 63 -12.00 -8.47 0.92
CA LEU A 63 -12.90 -7.70 0.05
C LEU A 63 -13.64 -6.60 0.83
N GLY A 64 -14.14 -6.91 2.02
CA GLY A 64 -14.77 -5.93 2.90
C GLY A 64 -13.81 -4.82 3.32
N PHE A 65 -12.57 -5.17 3.66
CA PHE A 65 -11.51 -4.19 3.96
C PHE A 65 -11.25 -3.28 2.75
N LEU A 66 -11.10 -3.85 1.57
CA LEU A 66 -10.85 -3.07 0.35
C LEU A 66 -12.01 -2.13 0.02
N SER A 67 -13.25 -2.55 0.27
CA SER A 67 -14.42 -1.68 0.14
C SER A 67 -14.38 -0.54 1.16
N HIS A 68 -14.13 -0.84 2.44
CA HIS A 68 -14.03 0.14 3.51
C HIS A 68 -12.95 1.21 3.23
N LEU A 69 -11.82 0.83 2.62
CA LEU A 69 -10.79 1.77 2.20
C LEU A 69 -11.33 2.82 1.21
N GLU A 70 -12.17 2.41 0.27
CA GLU A 70 -12.73 3.29 -0.76
C GLU A 70 -13.88 4.13 -0.21
N THR A 71 -14.77 3.53 0.58
CA THR A 71 -16.02 4.18 1.02
C THR A 71 -15.85 5.05 2.26
N GLU A 72 -15.17 4.54 3.29
CA GLU A 72 -15.07 5.24 4.58
C GLU A 72 -13.80 6.07 4.69
N ARG A 73 -12.71 5.61 4.08
CA ARG A 73 -11.43 6.34 4.08
C ARG A 73 -11.20 7.18 2.83
N GLY A 74 -12.06 7.08 1.83
CA GLY A 74 -11.95 7.87 0.59
C GLY A 74 -10.70 7.57 -0.23
N ASN A 75 -10.07 6.40 -0.06
CA ASN A 75 -8.87 6.06 -0.82
C ASN A 75 -9.22 5.78 -2.28
N GLY A 76 -8.45 6.36 -3.20
CA GLY A 76 -8.52 6.03 -4.61
C GLY A 76 -8.05 4.60 -4.93
N THR A 77 -8.34 4.16 -6.15
CA THR A 77 -8.06 2.79 -6.64
C THR A 77 -6.58 2.40 -6.53
N ASN A 78 -5.64 3.31 -6.80
CA ASN A 78 -4.21 3.05 -6.66
C ASN A 78 -3.82 2.72 -5.21
N SER A 79 -4.26 3.55 -4.25
CA SER A 79 -4.01 3.36 -2.82
C SER A 79 -4.62 2.05 -2.29
N ARG A 80 -5.81 1.69 -2.78
CA ARG A 80 -6.46 0.39 -2.50
C ARG A 80 -5.63 -0.77 -3.05
N ASN A 81 -5.17 -0.67 -4.30
CA ASN A 81 -4.41 -1.73 -4.97
C ASN A 81 -3.03 -1.97 -4.33
N ILE A 82 -2.34 -0.92 -3.88
CA ILE A 82 -1.08 -1.06 -3.13
C ILE A 82 -1.30 -1.89 -1.86
N ARG A 83 -2.41 -1.65 -1.13
CA ARG A 83 -2.75 -2.44 0.06
C ARG A 83 -3.11 -3.88 -0.28
N LEU A 84 -3.81 -4.13 -1.39
CA LEU A 84 -4.05 -5.48 -1.88
C LEU A 84 -2.73 -6.19 -2.28
N ALA A 85 -1.78 -5.48 -2.89
CA ALA A 85 -0.48 -6.04 -3.25
C ALA A 85 0.31 -6.50 -2.01
N ALA A 86 0.29 -5.73 -0.93
CA ALA A 86 0.88 -6.13 0.35
C ALA A 86 0.25 -7.42 0.89
N ILE A 87 -1.08 -7.51 0.88
CA ILE A 87 -1.82 -8.70 1.32
C ILE A 87 -1.46 -9.91 0.47
N LYS A 88 -1.48 -9.79 -0.87
CA LYS A 88 -1.12 -10.90 -1.77
C LYS A 88 0.33 -11.34 -1.59
N SER A 89 1.25 -10.39 -1.40
CA SER A 89 2.65 -10.70 -1.13
C SER A 89 2.82 -11.52 0.16
N PHE A 90 2.05 -11.22 1.20
CA PHE A 90 2.03 -12.02 2.42
C PHE A 90 1.40 -13.40 2.20
N MET A 91 0.31 -13.49 1.42
CA MET A 91 -0.31 -14.77 1.12
C MET A 91 0.64 -15.73 0.37
N HIS A 92 1.42 -15.23 -0.61
CA HIS A 92 2.48 -16.02 -1.25
C HIS A 92 3.57 -16.47 -0.27
N PHE A 93 3.92 -15.64 0.70
CA PHE A 93 4.85 -16.02 1.77
C PHE A 93 4.28 -17.13 2.68
N MET A 94 2.95 -17.18 2.83
CA MET A 94 2.25 -18.17 3.65
C MET A 94 2.00 -19.51 2.96
N GLU A 95 1.94 -19.55 1.62
CA GLU A 95 1.66 -20.77 0.83
C GLU A 95 2.52 -21.97 1.27
N TYR A 96 3.80 -21.74 1.52
CA TYR A 96 4.76 -22.79 1.91
C TYR A 96 4.89 -22.98 3.42
N ARG A 97 4.30 -22.10 4.23
CA ARG A 97 4.41 -22.13 5.69
C ARG A 97 3.21 -22.79 6.36
N VAL A 98 2.02 -22.61 5.80
CA VAL A 98 0.78 -23.13 6.36
C VAL A 98 -0.02 -23.84 5.26
N PRO A 99 0.34 -25.10 4.93
CA PRO A 99 -0.33 -25.85 3.86
C PRO A 99 -1.83 -26.05 4.10
N SER A 100 -2.27 -26.09 5.35
CA SER A 100 -3.68 -26.21 5.72
C SER A 100 -4.53 -25.01 5.29
N ALA A 101 -3.91 -23.86 4.97
CA ALA A 101 -4.60 -22.64 4.55
C ALA A 101 -4.58 -22.42 3.03
N LEU A 102 -4.09 -23.37 2.23
CA LEU A 102 -3.87 -23.17 0.78
C LEU A 102 -5.14 -22.76 0.03
N GLU A 103 -6.30 -23.33 0.34
CA GLU A 103 -7.54 -22.96 -0.34
C GLU A 103 -7.93 -21.51 -0.05
N GLN A 104 -7.85 -21.08 1.21
CA GLN A 104 -8.10 -19.70 1.62
C GLN A 104 -7.10 -18.73 0.97
N ILE A 105 -5.81 -19.08 0.97
CA ILE A 105 -4.76 -18.30 0.33
C ILE A 105 -5.07 -18.12 -1.16
N ARG A 106 -5.40 -19.20 -1.85
CA ARG A 106 -5.78 -19.17 -3.27
C ARG A 106 -6.98 -18.26 -3.52
N CYS A 107 -8.01 -18.29 -2.68
CA CYS A 107 -9.16 -17.37 -2.79
C CYS A 107 -8.74 -15.89 -2.68
N ILE A 108 -7.83 -15.55 -1.76
CA ILE A 108 -7.35 -14.17 -1.58
C ILE A 108 -6.47 -13.74 -2.76
N LEU A 109 -5.60 -14.63 -3.24
CA LEU A 109 -4.76 -14.39 -4.40
C LEU A 109 -5.57 -14.18 -5.68
N ALA A 110 -6.75 -14.80 -5.78
CA ALA A 110 -7.68 -14.61 -6.89
C ALA A 110 -8.37 -13.22 -6.91
N ILE A 111 -8.33 -12.44 -5.83
CA ILE A 111 -8.97 -11.11 -5.78
C ILE A 111 -8.32 -10.20 -6.83
N PRO A 112 -9.06 -9.66 -7.82
CA PRO A 112 -8.47 -8.85 -8.86
C PRO A 112 -8.02 -7.48 -8.35
N ILE A 113 -6.97 -6.97 -8.98
CA ILE A 113 -6.58 -5.56 -8.88
C ILE A 113 -7.65 -4.76 -9.64
N LYS A 114 -8.16 -3.67 -9.03
CA LYS A 114 -9.12 -2.80 -9.72
C LYS A 114 -8.37 -1.98 -10.76
N LYS A 115 -8.90 -1.86 -11.98
CA LYS A 115 -8.34 -0.95 -12.99
C LYS A 115 -8.45 0.48 -12.47
N ALA A 116 -7.32 1.17 -12.40
CA ALA A 116 -7.29 2.59 -12.07
C ALA A 116 -7.22 3.37 -13.38
N ASP A 117 -8.08 4.37 -13.56
CA ASP A 117 -7.95 5.28 -14.69
C ASP A 117 -6.65 6.07 -14.55
N SER A 118 -5.81 5.99 -15.57
CA SER A 118 -4.70 6.93 -15.72
C SER A 118 -5.30 8.27 -16.13
N ARG A 119 -5.40 9.21 -15.19
CA ARG A 119 -5.75 10.58 -15.54
C ARG A 119 -4.72 11.07 -16.55
N LEU A 120 -5.18 11.48 -17.73
CA LEU A 120 -4.33 12.17 -18.69
C LEU A 120 -3.73 13.38 -17.96
N VAL A 121 -2.42 13.35 -17.75
CA VAL A 121 -1.69 14.49 -17.21
C VAL A 121 -1.83 15.58 -18.24
N ARG A 122 -2.56 16.65 -17.91
CA ARG A 122 -2.61 17.83 -18.77
C ARG A 122 -1.20 18.38 -18.83
N HIS A 123 -0.63 18.51 -20.02
CA HIS A 123 0.65 19.17 -20.20
C HIS A 123 0.44 20.68 -20.04
N LEU A 124 1.47 21.36 -19.55
CA LEU A 124 1.52 22.81 -19.55
C LEU A 124 1.91 23.27 -20.94
N THR A 125 1.30 24.36 -21.40
CA THR A 125 1.79 25.10 -22.56
C THR A 125 3.13 25.77 -22.24
N VAL A 126 3.86 26.23 -23.25
CA VAL A 126 5.13 26.93 -23.06
C VAL A 126 4.95 28.17 -22.17
N ASP A 127 3.87 28.93 -22.39
CA ASP A 127 3.58 30.14 -21.61
C ASP A 127 3.26 29.82 -20.14
N GLU A 128 2.50 28.75 -19.90
CA GLU A 128 2.19 28.28 -18.54
C GLU A 128 3.45 27.75 -17.83
N MET A 129 4.33 27.03 -18.54
CA MET A 129 5.60 26.57 -18.00
C MET A 129 6.51 27.76 -17.65
N GLN A 130 6.61 28.75 -18.55
CA GLN A 130 7.43 29.94 -18.33
C GLN A 130 6.93 30.74 -17.11
N ALA A 131 5.61 30.87 -16.95
CA ALA A 131 5.03 31.52 -15.78
C ALA A 131 5.41 30.82 -14.45
N ILE A 132 5.51 29.48 -14.45
CA ILE A 132 5.98 28.72 -13.28
C ILE A 132 7.48 28.96 -13.02
N LEU A 133 8.30 28.96 -14.08
CA LEU A 133 9.74 29.19 -13.98
C LEU A 133 10.09 30.61 -13.49
N ASP A 134 9.27 31.61 -13.84
CA ASP A 134 9.45 33.00 -13.43
C ASP A 134 8.79 33.35 -12.07
N ALA A 135 7.98 32.46 -11.49
CA ALA A 135 7.28 32.70 -10.23
C ALA A 135 8.22 32.96 -9.01
N PRO A 136 9.39 32.29 -8.87
CA PRO A 136 10.29 32.55 -7.74
C PRO A 136 11.03 33.90 -7.88
N ALA A 137 11.03 34.70 -6.81
CA ALA A 137 11.68 36.03 -6.78
C ALA A 137 13.21 35.93 -6.91
N PRO A 138 13.81 36.34 -8.05
CA PRO A 138 15.24 36.14 -8.32
C PRO A 138 16.14 37.01 -7.43
N GLU A 139 15.61 38.07 -6.81
CA GLU A 139 16.34 38.97 -5.93
C GLU A 139 16.65 38.33 -4.56
N ARG A 140 16.00 37.22 -4.24
CA ARG A 140 16.23 36.49 -3.00
C ARG A 140 16.96 35.17 -3.28
N ARG A 141 17.84 34.79 -2.37
CA ARG A 141 18.64 33.55 -2.48
C ARG A 141 17.77 32.28 -2.55
N ASP A 142 16.66 32.25 -1.83
CA ASP A 142 15.70 31.15 -1.87
C ASP A 142 14.98 31.09 -3.23
N GLY A 143 14.54 32.23 -3.75
CA GLY A 143 13.92 32.29 -5.08
C GLY A 143 14.86 31.87 -6.21
N LEU A 144 16.14 32.26 -6.18
CA LEU A 144 17.13 31.81 -7.18
C LEU A 144 17.36 30.28 -7.11
N ARG A 145 17.46 29.71 -5.90
CA ARG A 145 17.59 28.26 -5.70
C ARG A 145 16.36 27.53 -6.25
N ASP A 146 15.17 27.99 -5.88
CA ASP A 146 13.91 27.34 -6.24
C ASP A 146 13.68 27.43 -7.76
N ARG A 147 14.00 28.57 -8.38
CA ARG A 147 14.01 28.73 -9.85
C ARG A 147 14.99 27.77 -10.53
N ALA A 148 16.22 27.66 -10.04
CA ALA A 148 17.19 26.72 -10.59
C ALA A 148 16.73 25.26 -10.46
N MET A 149 16.08 24.90 -9.36
CA MET A 149 15.47 23.58 -9.18
C MET A 149 14.34 23.33 -10.18
N LEU A 150 13.46 24.31 -10.40
CA LEU A 150 12.39 24.18 -11.40
C LEU A 150 12.95 23.99 -12.81
N HIS A 151 13.99 24.73 -13.20
CA HIS A 151 14.68 24.54 -14.49
C HIS A 151 15.40 23.19 -14.64
N LEU A 152 15.73 22.49 -13.55
CA LEU A 152 16.33 21.15 -13.61
C LEU A 152 15.27 20.05 -13.75
N CYS A 153 14.10 20.26 -13.13
CA CYS A 153 13.02 19.29 -13.07
C CYS A 153 12.16 19.25 -14.35
N PHE A 154 12.22 20.30 -15.17
CA PHE A 154 11.43 20.47 -16.41
C PHE A 154 12.36 20.77 -17.59
#